data_AF-A0A1J3E4X1-F1
#
_entry.id   AF-A0A1J3E4X1-F1
#
_cell.length_a   1.000
_cell.length_b   1.000
_cell.length_c   1.000
_cell.angle_alpha   90.00
_cell.angle_beta   90.00
_cell.angle_gamma   90.00
#
_symmetry.space_group_name_H-M   'P 1'
#
loop_
_entity.id
_entity.type
_entity.pdbx_description
1 polymer ?
#
loop_
_entity_poly.entity_id
_entity_poly.type
_entity_poly.pdbx_seq_one_letter_code
_entity_poly.pdbx_strand_id
1 'polypeptide(L)'
;MAANSAAYEAIVRAGPRLNQLQQVHAHLIVTGYGHSRSLLTKLITFACSARAIGYTHLLFLSVPLPDDFLFNSIIKSTSKLRLPLDCVAYYRRMMSSNVPPT
;
A
#
# COMPACT_ATOMS: atom_id res chain seq x y z
N MET A 1 -13.98 -11.76 -13.01
CA MET A 1 -12.75 -11.06 -13.43
C MET A 1 -12.94 -9.52 -13.54
N ALA A 2 -14.14 -9.00 -13.83
CA ALA A 2 -14.39 -7.56 -14.00
C ALA A 2 -14.36 -6.70 -12.70
N ALA A 3 -14.75 -7.26 -11.55
CA ALA A 3 -14.90 -6.48 -10.32
C ALA A 3 -13.55 -6.02 -9.69
N ASN A 4 -12.48 -6.82 -9.82
CA ASN A 4 -11.13 -6.38 -9.46
C ASN A 4 -10.64 -5.23 -10.35
N SER A 5 -11.07 -5.17 -11.62
CA SER A 5 -10.74 -4.07 -12.52
C SER A 5 -11.42 -2.77 -12.09
N ALA A 6 -12.72 -2.79 -11.80
CA ALA A 6 -13.44 -1.61 -11.31
C ALA A 6 -12.89 -1.09 -9.97
N ALA A 7 -12.58 -1.99 -9.04
CA ALA A 7 -11.94 -1.65 -7.77
C ALA A 7 -10.56 -1.01 -7.97
N TYR A 8 -9.74 -1.57 -8.88
CA TYR A 8 -8.45 -1.00 -9.23
C TYR A 8 -8.57 0.40 -9.84
N GLU A 9 -9.50 0.59 -10.78
CA GLU A 9 -9.78 1.89 -11.40
C GLU A 9 -10.28 2.92 -10.37
N ALA A 10 -11.05 2.51 -9.37
CA ALA A 10 -11.46 3.40 -8.27
C ALA A 10 -10.25 3.90 -7.45
N ILE A 11 -9.27 3.02 -7.17
CA ILE A 11 -8.02 3.40 -6.49
C ILE A 11 -7.20 4.36 -7.36
N VAL A 12 -7.05 4.06 -8.65
CA VAL A 12 -6.34 4.93 -9.61
C VAL A 12 -7.00 6.30 -9.71
N ARG A 13 -8.33 6.34 -9.82
CA ARG A 13 -9.10 7.58 -9.83
C ARG A 13 -8.94 8.35 -8.54
N ALA A 14 -8.92 7.70 -7.37
CA ALA A 14 -8.67 8.37 -6.10
C ALA A 14 -7.28 9.02 -6.08
N GLY A 15 -6.25 8.34 -6.58
CA GLY A 15 -4.88 8.84 -6.60
C GLY A 15 -4.35 9.13 -5.18
N PRO A 16 -3.34 10.00 -5.02
CA PRO A 16 -2.73 10.30 -3.72
C PRO A 16 -3.56 11.31 -2.89
N ARG A 17 -4.87 11.08 -2.75
CA ARG A 17 -5.79 11.92 -1.95
C ARG A 17 -6.35 11.11 -0.79
N LEU A 18 -5.88 11.39 0.42
CA LEU A 18 -6.16 10.57 1.62
C LEU A 18 -7.65 10.27 1.82
N ASN A 19 -8.51 11.30 1.81
CA ASN A 19 -9.94 11.11 2.06
C ASN A 19 -10.59 10.18 1.01
N GLN A 20 -10.20 10.32 -0.26
CA GLN A 20 -10.72 9.46 -1.34
C GLN A 20 -10.16 8.04 -1.23
N LEU A 21 -8.89 7.89 -0.87
CA LEU A 21 -8.30 6.56 -0.62
C LEU A 21 -8.98 5.84 0.54
N GLN A 22 -9.31 6.54 1.62
CA GLN A 22 -10.03 5.96 2.76
C GLN A 22 -11.45 5.54 2.37
N GLN A 23 -12.15 6.33 1.56
CA GLN A 23 -13.46 5.97 1.02
C GLN A 23 -13.38 4.71 0.14
N VAL A 24 -12.41 4.66 -0.78
CA VAL A 24 -12.19 3.47 -1.62
C VAL A 24 -11.82 2.27 -0.75
N HIS A 25 -10.93 2.42 0.23
CA HIS A 25 -10.56 1.36 1.16
C HIS A 25 -11.76 0.79 1.93
N ALA A 26 -12.62 1.67 2.47
CA ALA A 26 -13.85 1.26 3.13
C ALA A 26 -14.77 0.48 2.17
N HIS A 27 -14.90 0.93 0.93
CA HIS A 27 -15.67 0.22 -0.09
C HIS A 27 -15.08 -1.15 -0.41
N LEU A 28 -13.75 -1.28 -0.52
CA LEU A 28 -13.08 -2.57 -0.73
C LEU A 28 -13.39 -3.54 0.42
N ILE A 29 -13.39 -3.07 1.67
CA ILE A 29 -13.73 -3.91 2.83
C ILE A 29 -15.17 -4.41 2.73
N VAL A 30 -16.13 -3.50 2.54
CA VAL A 30 -17.57 -3.84 2.50
C VAL A 30 -17.93 -4.75 1.32
N THR A 31 -17.19 -4.66 0.21
CA THR A 31 -17.40 -5.49 -1.00
C THR A 31 -16.60 -6.80 -1.00
N GLY A 32 -15.85 -7.09 0.07
CA GLY A 32 -15.08 -8.33 0.20
C GLY A 32 -13.70 -8.33 -0.47
N TYR A 33 -13.25 -7.18 -0.99
CA TYR A 33 -11.92 -6.99 -1.58
C TYR A 33 -10.85 -6.51 -0.59
N GLY A 34 -11.19 -6.36 0.69
CA GLY A 34 -10.29 -5.83 1.72
C GLY A 34 -8.99 -6.61 1.92
N HIS A 35 -8.91 -7.87 1.48
CA HIS A 35 -7.70 -8.70 1.56
C HIS A 35 -6.98 -8.89 0.22
N SER A 36 -7.45 -8.23 -0.85
CA SER A 36 -6.82 -8.32 -2.16
C SER A 36 -5.46 -7.64 -2.16
N ARG A 37 -4.38 -8.44 -2.18
CA ARG A 37 -3.01 -7.94 -2.08
C ARG A 37 -2.67 -6.92 -3.17
N SER A 38 -3.08 -7.16 -4.41
CA SER A 38 -2.81 -6.23 -5.52
C SER A 38 -3.48 -4.88 -5.33
N LEU A 39 -4.73 -4.86 -4.84
CA LEU A 39 -5.46 -3.64 -4.52
C LEU A 39 -4.85 -2.92 -3.32
N LEU A 40 -4.55 -3.65 -2.24
CA LEU A 40 -3.88 -3.10 -1.06
C LEU A 40 -2.51 -2.51 -1.40
N THR A 41 -1.68 -3.18 -2.20
CA THR A 41 -0.38 -2.65 -2.61
C THR A 41 -0.51 -1.33 -3.36
N LYS A 42 -1.49 -1.21 -4.27
CA LYS A 42 -1.76 0.04 -4.97
C LYS A 42 -2.22 1.14 -4.01
N LEU A 43 -3.13 0.80 -3.08
CA LEU A 43 -3.68 1.71 -2.10
C LEU A 43 -2.60 2.22 -1.13
N ILE A 44 -1.74 1.33 -0.63
CA ILE A 44 -0.56 1.63 0.21
C ILE A 44 0.38 2.59 -0.54
N THR A 45 0.66 2.32 -1.81
CA THR A 45 1.57 3.14 -2.62
C THR A 45 1.04 4.57 -2.78
N PHE A 46 -0.27 4.74 -3.03
CA PHE A 46 -0.88 6.06 -3.10
C PHE A 46 -1.00 6.74 -1.73
N ALA A 47 -1.31 6.00 -0.66
CA ALA A 47 -1.31 6.55 0.69
C ALA A 47 0.08 7.09 1.07
N CYS A 48 1.14 6.35 0.72
CA CYS A 48 2.52 6.77 0.93
C CYS A 48 2.82 8.03 0.11
N SER A 49 2.40 8.05 -1.16
CA SER A 49 2.56 9.21 -2.06
C SER A 49 1.81 10.46 -1.57
N ALA A 50 0.68 10.27 -0.89
CA ALA A 50 -0.08 11.31 -0.20
C ALA A 50 0.58 11.79 1.11
N ARG A 51 1.77 11.25 1.46
CA ARG A 51 2.48 11.48 2.72
C ARG A 51 1.67 11.10 3.98
N ALA A 52 0.65 10.25 3.82
CA ALA A 52 -0.20 9.78 4.92
C ALA A 52 0.44 8.58 5.63
N ILE A 53 1.64 8.77 6.19
CA ILE A 53 2.50 7.66 6.64
C ILE A 53 1.86 6.80 7.72
N GLY A 54 1.11 7.40 8.65
CA GLY A 54 0.35 6.63 9.65
C GLY A 54 -0.67 5.70 9.00
N TYR A 55 -1.41 6.17 7.99
CA TYR A 55 -2.38 5.36 7.26
C TYR A 55 -1.70 4.31 6.38
N THR A 56 -0.60 4.66 5.71
CA THR A 56 0.27 3.75 4.97
C THR A 56 0.73 2.58 5.85
N HIS A 57 1.15 2.87 7.08
CA HIS A 57 1.60 1.85 8.01
C HIS A 57 0.47 0.92 8.44
N LEU A 58 -0.71 1.47 8.77
CA LEU A 58 -1.88 0.66 9.14
C LEU A 58 -2.30 -0.29 8.02
N LEU A 59 -2.33 0.18 6.77
CA LEU A 59 -2.62 -0.66 5.61
C LEU A 59 -1.55 -1.73 5.39
N PHE A 60 -0.28 -1.40 5.59
CA PHE A 60 0.80 -2.37 5.48
C PHE A 60 0.63 -3.49 6.52
N LEU A 61 0.29 -3.15 7.77
CA LEU A 61 0.03 -4.12 8.83
C LEU A 61 -1.17 -5.02 8.54
N SER A 62 -2.14 -4.58 7.75
CA SER A 62 -3.31 -5.39 7.39
C SER A 62 -3.03 -6.40 6.26
N VAL A 63 -1.83 -6.41 5.65
CA VAL A 63 -1.44 -7.38 4.62
C VAL A 63 -0.87 -8.64 5.29
N PRO A 64 -1.52 -9.81 5.20
CA PRO A 64 -1.09 -11.00 5.95
C PRO A 64 0.27 -11.57 5.52
N LEU A 65 0.67 -11.33 4.28
CA LEU A 65 1.92 -11.82 3.67
C LEU A 65 2.39 -10.80 2.63
N PRO A 66 3.11 -9.74 3.03
CA PRO A 66 3.66 -8.77 2.09
C PRO A 66 4.71 -9.45 1.20
N ASP A 67 4.62 -9.23 -0.12
CA ASP A 67 5.61 -9.73 -1.08
C ASP A 67 6.71 -8.69 -1.36
N ASP A 68 7.73 -9.12 -2.08
CA ASP A 68 8.87 -8.30 -2.50
C ASP A 68 8.40 -7.06 -3.27
N PHE A 69 7.40 -7.20 -4.14
CA PHE A 69 6.83 -6.08 -4.88
C PHE A 69 6.25 -4.99 -3.98
N LEU A 70 5.50 -5.35 -2.94
CA LEU A 70 4.98 -4.38 -1.96
C LEU A 70 6.11 -3.68 -1.19
N PHE A 71 7.10 -4.44 -0.69
CA PHE A 71 8.25 -3.86 0.02
C PHE A 71 9.04 -2.91 -0.88
N ASN A 72 9.39 -3.32 -2.09
CA ASN A 72 10.12 -2.47 -3.03
C ASN A 72 9.34 -1.20 -3.38
N SER A 73 8.02 -1.32 -3.56
CA SER A 73 7.16 -0.17 -3.85
C SER A 73 7.18 0.86 -2.71
N ILE A 74 7.10 0.41 -1.46
CA ILE A 74 7.07 1.31 -0.30
C ILE A 74 8.44 1.91 0.01
N ILE A 75 9.51 1.12 -0.10
CA ILE A 75 10.90 1.57 0.09
C ILE A 75 11.26 2.61 -0.98
N LYS A 76 10.93 2.35 -2.25
CA LYS A 76 11.12 3.31 -3.35
C LYS A 76 10.33 4.60 -3.12
N SER A 77 9.08 4.49 -2.67
CA SER A 77 8.21 5.65 -2.43
C SER A 77 8.72 6.52 -1.28
N THR A 78 9.03 5.92 -0.13
CA THR A 78 9.60 6.61 1.05
C THR A 78 10.95 7.26 0.75
N SER A 79 11.82 6.60 -0.01
CA SER A 79 13.08 7.17 -0.51
C SER A 79 12.86 8.44 -1.35
N LYS A 80 11.96 8.37 -2.36
CA LYS A 80 11.62 9.54 -3.20
C LYS A 80 11.02 10.70 -2.39
N LEU A 81 10.26 10.40 -1.35
CA LEU A 81 9.62 11.39 -0.48
C LEU A 81 10.55 11.96 0.61
N ARG A 82 11.84 11.56 0.60
CA ARG A 82 12.85 11.92 1.59
C ARG A 82 12.44 11.57 3.03
N LEU A 83 11.94 10.35 3.21
CA LEU A 83 11.55 9.77 4.50
C LEU A 83 12.52 8.64 4.89
N PRO A 84 13.76 8.97 5.31
CA PRO A 84 14.82 7.98 5.48
C PRO A 84 14.54 6.98 6.61
N LEU A 85 13.91 7.42 7.70
CA LEU A 85 13.57 6.55 8.83
C LEU A 85 12.55 5.48 8.42
N ASP A 86 11.49 5.87 7.71
CA ASP A 86 10.48 4.94 7.19
C ASP A 86 11.08 3.98 6.16
N CYS A 87 11.91 4.50 5.25
CA CYS A 87 12.62 3.70 4.24
C CYS A 87 13.45 2.58 4.90
N VAL A 88 14.28 2.92 5.89
CA VAL A 88 15.09 1.96 6.64
C VAL A 88 14.22 1.01 7.46
N ALA A 89 13.13 1.49 8.05
CA ALA A 89 12.21 0.64 8.82
C ALA A 89 11.54 -0.42 7.95
N TYR A 90 11.04 -0.06 6.76
CA TYR A 90 10.45 -1.02 5.83
C TYR A 90 11.49 -2.01 5.27
N TYR A 91 12.71 -1.54 4.98
CA TYR A 91 13.81 -2.42 4.56
C TYR A 91 14.18 -3.44 5.64
N ARG A 92 14.35 -3.00 6.89
CA ARG A 92 14.59 -3.93 8.02
C ARG A 92 13.45 -4.94 8.18
N ARG A 93 12.21 -4.50 8.00
CA ARG A 93 11.05 -5.37 8.08
C ARG A 93 11.04 -6.41 6.95
N MET A 94 11.40 -6.03 5.74
CA MET A 94 11.58 -6.93 4.59
C MET A 94 12.55 -8.07 4.92
N MET A 95 13.72 -7.72 5.47
CA MET A 95 14.73 -8.68 5.90
C MET A 95 14.22 -9.59 7.03
N SER A 96 13.53 -9.04 8.03
CA SER A 96 12.95 -9.84 9.13
C SER A 96 11.83 -10.79 8.68
N SER A 97 11.16 -10.47 7.56
CA SER A 97 10.15 -11.30 6.94
C SER A 97 10.73 -12.37 6.00
N ASN A 98 12.06 -12.49 5.90
CA ASN A 98 12.77 -13.36 4.95
C ASN A 98 12.37 -13.12 3.48
N VAL A 99 11.99 -11.88 3.13
CA VAL A 99 11.71 -11.48 1.75
C VAL A 99 13.00 -10.93 1.15
N PRO A 100 13.53 -11.48 0.04
CA PRO A 100 14.77 -11.02 -0.54
C PRO A 100 14.60 -9.67 -1.23
N PRO A 101 15.51 -8.69 -1.03
CA PRO A 101 15.53 -7.47 -1.82
C PRO A 101 15.82 -7.82 -3.28
N THR A 102 15.02 -7.27 -4.20
CA THR A 102 15.14 -7.45 -5.65
C THR A 102 15.65 -6.21 -6.36
#